data_AF-A0A2N2CFJ2-F1
#
_entry.id   AF-A0A2N2CFJ2-F1
#
_cell.length_a   1.000
_cell.length_b   1.000
_cell.length_c   1.000
_cell.angle_alpha   90.00
_cell.angle_beta   90.00
_cell.angle_gamma   90.00
#
_symmetry.space_group_name_H-M   'P 1'
#
loop_
_entity.id
_entity.type
_entity.pdbx_description
1 polymer ?
#
loop_
_entity_poly.entity_id
_entity_poly.type
_entity_poly.pdbx_seq_one_letter_code
_entity_poly.pdbx_strand_id
1 'polypeptide(L)'
;EKMENSKILWGLVTLMGFAYIVFHFMTKGFDLNLNIVNFIFMFTGILLHGTLRRYIDAVIEGAKGASGIVLQFPFYAGIMGMMTGLNANGVSLAGVISNGFVSISTATTFPLFTFLSAGIVNFFVPSGGGQWAVQGPIMMPAGASLGVEPAKTAMAIAWGDAWTNMIQPFWALPALGIAGLGARDIMGYCVITLLVTGVIVSAGFLIF
;
A
#
# COMPACT_ATOMS: atom_id res chain seq x y z
N GLU A 1 0.63 28.75 19.63
CA GLU A 1 1.39 28.29 20.83
C GLU A 1 0.57 27.93 22.08
N LYS A 2 -0.08 28.86 22.80
CA LYS A 2 -0.78 28.50 24.07
C LYS A 2 -1.94 27.51 23.88
N MET A 3 -2.69 27.61 22.78
CA MET A 3 -3.82 26.72 22.48
C MET A 3 -3.39 25.32 22.04
N GLU A 4 -2.33 25.19 21.24
CA GLU A 4 -1.82 23.88 20.78
C GLU A 4 -1.25 23.02 21.91
N ASN A 5 -0.81 23.66 23.01
CA ASN A 5 -0.35 22.99 24.22
C ASN A 5 -1.48 22.72 25.23
N SER A 6 -2.71 23.19 24.96
CA SER A 6 -3.84 23.00 25.85
C SER A 6 -4.27 21.54 25.92
N LYS A 7 -4.27 20.98 27.13
CA LYS A 7 -4.80 19.64 27.42
C LYS A 7 -6.30 19.54 27.18
N ILE A 8 -7.03 20.65 27.37
CA ILE A 8 -8.48 20.69 27.13
C ILE A 8 -8.76 20.55 25.64
N LEU A 9 -8.07 21.34 24.81
CA LEU A 9 -8.25 21.28 23.36
C LEU A 9 -7.83 19.91 22.80
N TRP A 10 -6.70 19.39 23.26
CA TRP A 10 -6.25 18.04 22.92
C TRP A 10 -7.29 16.97 23.30
N GLY A 11 -7.86 17.05 24.51
CA GLY A 11 -8.88 16.12 24.98
C GLY A 11 -10.15 16.17 24.13
N LEU A 12 -10.65 17.37 23.81
CA LEU A 12 -11.83 17.56 22.97
C LEU A 12 -11.62 16.99 21.56
N VAL A 13 -10.50 17.34 20.92
CA VAL A 13 -10.18 16.86 19.56
C VAL A 13 -10.05 15.33 19.55
N THR A 14 -9.33 14.76 20.52
CA THR A 14 -9.15 13.31 20.62
C THR A 14 -10.48 12.61 20.84
N LEU A 15 -11.31 13.10 21.76
CA LEU A 15 -12.64 12.56 22.05
C LEU A 15 -13.53 12.58 20.81
N MET A 16 -13.56 13.69 20.07
CA MET A 16 -14.34 13.81 18.84
C MET A 16 -13.89 12.81 17.77
N GLY A 17 -12.59 12.62 17.61
CA GLY A 17 -12.05 11.62 16.67
C GLY A 17 -12.45 10.20 17.04
N PHE A 18 -12.24 9.80 18.30
CA PHE A 18 -12.64 8.46 18.75
C PHE A 18 -14.16 8.26 18.74
N ALA A 19 -14.95 9.29 19.04
CA ALA A 19 -16.40 9.25 18.90
C ALA A 19 -16.82 8.99 17.45
N TYR A 20 -16.18 9.63 16.47
CA TYR A 20 -16.42 9.36 15.06
C TYR A 20 -16.02 7.93 14.65
N ILE A 21 -14.89 7.43 15.14
CA ILE A 21 -14.45 6.05 14.89
C ILE A 21 -15.51 5.05 15.37
N VAL A 22 -15.99 5.22 16.61
CA VAL A 22 -17.06 4.37 17.17
C VAL A 22 -18.34 4.51 16.34
N PHE A 23 -18.74 5.74 16.03
CA PHE A 23 -19.94 6.02 15.22
C PHE A 23 -19.87 5.36 13.83
N HIS A 24 -18.71 5.37 13.16
CA HIS A 24 -18.51 4.73 11.87
C HIS A 24 -18.76 3.23 11.94
N PHE A 25 -18.16 2.52 12.91
CA PHE A 25 -18.37 1.07 13.07
C PHE A 25 -19.78 0.72 13.56
N MET A 26 -20.42 1.59 14.36
CA MET A 26 -21.82 1.40 14.78
C MET A 26 -22.81 1.52 13.62
N THR A 27 -22.56 2.45 12.70
CA THR A 27 -23.50 2.75 11.60
C THR A 27 -23.24 1.92 10.35
N LYS A 28 -21.99 1.57 10.07
CA LYS A 28 -21.60 0.85 8.84
C LYS A 28 -21.16 -0.59 9.07
N GLY A 29 -21.12 -1.06 10.31
CA GLY A 29 -20.56 -2.36 10.65
C GLY A 29 -19.05 -2.40 10.42
N PHE A 30 -18.50 -3.56 10.06
CA PHE A 30 -17.07 -3.76 9.82
C PHE A 30 -16.60 -3.20 8.45
N ASP A 31 -16.76 -1.90 8.24
CA ASP A 31 -16.28 -1.16 7.05
C ASP A 31 -14.85 -0.64 7.29
N LEU A 32 -13.86 -1.53 7.17
CA LEU A 32 -12.44 -1.19 7.30
C LEU A 32 -11.84 -0.80 5.94
N ASN A 33 -11.90 0.49 5.62
CA ASN A 33 -11.29 1.07 4.41
C ASN A 33 -10.09 1.98 4.75
N LEU A 34 -9.35 2.40 3.71
CA LEU A 34 -8.14 3.21 3.87
C LEU A 34 -8.39 4.52 4.63
N ASN A 35 -9.55 5.15 4.46
CA ASN A 35 -9.86 6.42 5.12
C ASN A 35 -10.01 6.25 6.62
N ILE A 36 -10.81 5.26 7.06
CA ILE A 36 -11.00 5.04 8.50
C ILE A 36 -9.72 4.52 9.16
N VAL A 37 -8.91 3.72 8.47
CA VAL A 37 -7.59 3.27 8.97
C VAL A 37 -6.65 4.46 9.17
N ASN A 38 -6.51 5.35 8.19
CA ASN A 38 -5.71 6.57 8.31
C ASN A 38 -6.20 7.46 9.45
N PHE A 39 -7.51 7.58 9.60
CA PHE A 39 -8.14 8.35 10.68
C PHE A 39 -7.83 7.75 12.05
N ILE A 40 -7.91 6.42 12.21
CA ILE A 40 -7.54 5.70 13.43
C ILE A 40 -6.07 5.97 13.77
N PHE A 41 -5.15 5.85 12.81
CA PHE A 41 -3.72 6.12 13.06
C PHE A 41 -3.46 7.56 13.47
N MET A 42 -4.09 8.53 12.80
CA MET A 42 -3.95 9.94 13.14
C MET A 42 -4.42 10.23 14.57
N PHE A 43 -5.63 9.80 14.95
CA PHE A 43 -6.16 10.08 16.28
C PHE A 43 -5.50 9.28 17.39
N THR A 44 -5.06 8.06 17.10
CA THR A 44 -4.20 7.29 18.03
C THR A 44 -2.87 8.01 18.23
N GLY A 45 -2.26 8.53 17.15
CA GLY A 45 -1.06 9.36 17.23
C GLY A 45 -1.26 10.60 18.10
N ILE A 46 -2.35 11.34 17.89
CA ILE A 46 -2.70 12.52 18.71
C ILE A 46 -2.88 12.12 20.19
N LEU A 47 -3.59 11.03 20.47
CA LEU A 47 -3.80 10.52 21.83
C LEU A 47 -2.46 10.22 22.52
N LEU A 48 -1.58 9.47 21.85
CA LEU A 48 -0.30 9.03 22.44
C LEU A 48 0.68 10.17 22.72
N HIS A 49 0.61 11.29 21.97
CA HIS A 49 1.51 12.43 22.16
C HIS A 49 1.05 13.40 23.26
N GLY A 50 -0.20 13.30 23.71
CA GLY A 50 -0.70 14.00 24.88
C GLY A 50 -0.91 15.52 24.75
N THR A 51 -0.48 16.17 23.66
CA THR A 51 -0.90 17.52 23.24
C THR A 51 -0.86 17.60 21.71
N LEU A 52 -1.66 18.51 21.12
CA LEU A 52 -1.64 18.73 19.67
C LEU A 52 -0.27 19.22 19.20
N ARG A 53 0.38 20.09 20.00
CA ARG A 53 1.71 20.59 19.70
C ARG A 53 2.75 19.46 19.59
N ARG A 54 2.78 18.54 20.56
CA ARG A 54 3.72 17.41 20.56
C ARG A 54 3.50 16.50 19.37
N TYR A 55 2.25 16.29 18.96
CA TYR A 55 1.94 15.53 17.74
C TYR A 55 2.47 16.25 16.49
N ILE A 56 2.24 17.56 16.35
CA ILE A 56 2.76 18.36 15.23
C ILE A 56 4.28 18.31 15.17
N ASP A 57 4.95 18.52 16.31
CA ASP A 57 6.41 18.49 16.38
C ASP A 57 6.96 17.10 15.99
N ALA A 58 6.29 16.02 16.41
CA ALA A 58 6.64 14.66 16.01
C ALA A 58 6.42 14.41 14.50
N VAL A 59 5.34 14.94 13.92
CA VAL A 59 5.09 14.87 12.47
C VAL A 59 6.15 15.65 11.69
N ILE A 60 6.52 16.84 12.14
CA ILE A 60 7.58 17.65 11.51
C ILE A 60 8.91 16.90 11.53
N GLU A 61 9.27 16.30 12.68
CA GLU A 61 10.51 15.55 12.80
C GLU A 61 10.51 14.30 11.92
N GLY A 62 9.42 13.53 11.93
CA GLY A 62 9.26 12.37 11.05
C GLY A 62 9.30 12.75 9.56
N ALA A 63 8.71 13.90 9.19
CA ALA A 63 8.68 14.39 7.82
C ALA A 63 10.08 14.74 7.28
N LYS A 64 11.04 15.15 8.13
CA LYS A 64 12.43 15.35 7.70
C LYS A 64 13.05 14.04 7.22
N GLY A 65 12.88 12.96 7.99
CA GLY A 65 13.35 11.61 7.64
C GLY A 65 12.63 11.00 6.43
N ALA A 66 11.40 11.43 6.17
CA ALA A 66 10.61 10.99 5.01
C ALA A 66 10.64 11.98 3.82
N SER A 67 11.41 13.06 3.89
CA SER A 67 11.36 14.17 2.91
C SER A 67 11.58 13.72 1.46
N GLY A 68 12.54 12.81 1.24
CA GLY A 68 12.79 12.21 -0.07
C GLY A 68 11.61 11.41 -0.59
N ILE A 69 10.86 10.74 0.29
CA ILE A 69 9.64 10.00 -0.06
C ILE A 69 8.51 10.98 -0.37
N VAL A 70 8.30 12.00 0.47
CA VAL A 70 7.27 13.03 0.28
C VAL A 70 7.41 13.72 -1.08
N LEU A 71 8.64 14.02 -1.51
CA LEU A 71 8.89 14.62 -2.82
C LEU A 71 8.54 13.68 -4.00
N GLN A 72 8.72 12.37 -3.83
CA GLN A 72 8.47 11.39 -4.89
C GLN A 72 6.97 11.06 -5.05
N PHE A 73 6.17 11.15 -3.98
CA PHE A 73 4.75 10.79 -3.99
C PHE A 73 3.92 11.50 -5.08
N PRO A 74 4.09 12.81 -5.35
CA PRO A 74 3.41 13.47 -6.47
C PRO A 74 3.76 12.88 -7.85
N PHE A 75 5.03 12.48 -8.07
CA PHE A 75 5.43 11.84 -9.32
C PHE A 75 4.78 10.45 -9.44
N TYR A 76 4.73 9.68 -8.36
CA TYR A 76 4.01 8.40 -8.35
C TYR A 76 2.51 8.55 -8.56
N ALA A 77 1.89 9.60 -8.01
CA ALA A 77 0.50 9.92 -8.32
C ALA A 77 0.29 10.20 -9.82
N GLY A 78 1.24 10.91 -10.45
CA GLY A 78 1.23 11.12 -11.90
C GLY A 78 1.37 9.82 -12.71
N ILE A 79 2.31 8.94 -12.33
CA ILE A 79 2.49 7.63 -12.97
C ILE A 79 1.25 6.76 -12.77
N MET A 80 0.69 6.72 -11.55
CA MET A 80 -0.55 6.03 -11.26
C MET A 80 -1.68 6.56 -12.14
N GLY A 81 -1.80 7.88 -12.29
CA GLY A 81 -2.76 8.50 -13.20
C GLY A 81 -2.60 8.05 -14.66
N MET A 82 -1.37 7.85 -15.15
CA MET A 82 -1.13 7.26 -16.47
C MET A 82 -1.49 5.78 -16.54
N MET A 83 -1.23 5.01 -15.47
CA MET A 83 -1.54 3.58 -15.40
C MET A 83 -3.04 3.30 -15.30
N THR A 84 -3.78 4.11 -14.57
CA THR A 84 -5.23 3.97 -14.35
C THR A 84 -6.08 4.80 -15.30
N GLY A 85 -5.48 5.79 -15.96
CA GLY A 85 -6.15 6.69 -16.88
C GLY A 85 -6.84 5.90 -18.00
N LEU A 86 -8.12 6.20 -18.21
CA LEU A 86 -8.92 5.57 -19.24
C LEU A 86 -8.68 6.26 -20.59
N ASN A 87 -8.45 5.48 -21.64
CA ASN A 87 -8.48 6.00 -23.01
C ASN A 87 -9.93 6.28 -23.47
N ALA A 88 -10.10 6.75 -24.70
CA ALA A 88 -11.42 7.04 -25.29
C ALA A 88 -12.40 5.84 -25.28
N ASN A 89 -11.88 4.61 -25.15
CA ASN A 89 -12.64 3.38 -25.12
C ASN A 89 -12.86 2.84 -23.70
N GLY A 90 -12.50 3.60 -22.65
CA GLY A 90 -12.67 3.18 -21.25
C GLY A 90 -11.64 2.14 -20.76
N VAL A 91 -10.48 2.03 -21.42
CA VAL A 91 -9.43 1.05 -21.09
C VAL A 91 -8.22 1.73 -20.48
N SER A 92 -7.70 1.18 -19.36
CA SER A 92 -6.46 1.63 -18.70
C SER A 92 -5.27 0.71 -19.02
N LEU A 93 -4.05 1.24 -18.98
CA LEU A 93 -2.84 0.47 -19.24
C LEU A 93 -2.67 -0.68 -18.22
N ALA A 94 -2.88 -0.39 -16.93
CA ALA A 94 -2.84 -1.41 -15.90
C ALA A 94 -3.92 -2.48 -16.12
N GLY A 95 -5.09 -2.08 -16.63
CA GLY A 95 -6.16 -3.00 -16.99
C GLY A 95 -5.80 -3.90 -18.17
N VAL A 96 -5.09 -3.39 -19.17
CA VAL A 96 -4.58 -4.21 -20.29
C VAL A 96 -3.60 -5.26 -19.79
N ILE A 97 -2.62 -4.87 -18.97
CA ILE A 97 -1.63 -5.80 -18.40
C ILE A 97 -2.34 -6.88 -17.59
N SER A 98 -3.21 -6.46 -16.67
CA SER A 98 -3.95 -7.37 -15.78
C SER A 98 -4.81 -8.36 -16.57
N ASN A 99 -5.63 -7.86 -17.50
CA ASN A 99 -6.48 -8.72 -18.33
C ASN A 99 -5.69 -9.63 -19.26
N GLY A 100 -4.49 -9.21 -19.70
CA GLY A 100 -3.57 -10.08 -20.45
C GLY A 100 -3.25 -11.35 -19.67
N PHE A 101 -2.86 -11.21 -18.41
CA PHE A 101 -2.59 -12.35 -17.52
C PHE A 101 -3.85 -13.15 -17.20
N VAL A 102 -4.99 -12.50 -16.97
CA VAL A 102 -6.28 -13.18 -16.77
C VAL A 102 -6.63 -14.07 -17.96
N SER A 103 -6.44 -13.58 -19.19
CA SER A 103 -6.88 -14.30 -20.40
C SER A 103 -6.12 -15.60 -20.68
N ILE A 104 -4.91 -15.75 -20.12
CA ILE A 104 -4.11 -16.98 -20.21
C ILE A 104 -4.19 -17.85 -18.94
N SER A 105 -4.95 -17.41 -17.93
CA SER A 105 -5.04 -18.06 -16.64
C SER A 105 -6.03 -19.22 -16.61
N THR A 106 -5.72 -20.23 -15.82
CA THR A 106 -6.65 -21.26 -15.35
C THR A 106 -6.85 -21.12 -13.84
N ALA A 107 -7.82 -21.80 -13.23
CA ALA A 107 -8.00 -21.78 -11.78
C ALA A 107 -6.70 -22.07 -11.00
N THR A 108 -5.86 -22.98 -11.52
CA THR A 108 -4.57 -23.35 -10.90
C THR A 108 -3.48 -22.30 -11.14
N THR A 109 -3.37 -21.74 -12.34
CA THR A 109 -2.29 -20.80 -12.68
C THR A 109 -2.61 -19.34 -12.37
N PHE A 110 -3.87 -19.04 -12.08
CA PHE A 110 -4.35 -17.68 -11.84
C PHE A 110 -3.63 -16.98 -10.68
N PRO A 111 -3.50 -17.57 -9.47
CA PRO A 111 -2.81 -16.89 -8.36
C PRO A 111 -1.35 -16.54 -8.69
N LEU A 112 -0.64 -17.43 -9.40
CA LEU A 112 0.71 -17.14 -9.88
C LEU A 112 0.74 -15.95 -10.85
N PHE A 113 -0.15 -15.94 -11.84
CA PHE A 113 -0.18 -14.88 -12.85
C PHE A 113 -0.65 -13.55 -12.26
N THR A 114 -1.56 -13.57 -11.28
CA THR A 114 -1.89 -12.38 -10.49
C THR A 114 -0.68 -11.87 -9.71
N PHE A 115 0.10 -12.75 -9.07
CA PHE A 115 1.32 -12.37 -8.36
C PHE A 115 2.36 -11.73 -9.29
N LEU A 116 2.62 -12.31 -10.46
CA LEU A 116 3.56 -11.78 -11.44
C LEU A 116 3.06 -10.45 -12.03
N SER A 117 1.78 -10.36 -12.40
CA SER A 117 1.14 -9.12 -12.85
C SER A 117 1.29 -8.02 -11.80
N ALA A 118 1.03 -8.34 -10.53
CA ALA A 118 1.17 -7.39 -9.44
C ALA A 118 2.62 -6.93 -9.25
N GLY A 119 3.59 -7.83 -9.36
CA GLY A 119 5.01 -7.46 -9.37
C GLY A 119 5.36 -6.47 -10.48
N ILE A 120 4.83 -6.67 -11.70
CA ILE A 120 5.06 -5.77 -12.85
C ILE A 120 4.39 -4.41 -12.63
N VAL A 121 3.11 -4.39 -12.23
CA VAL A 121 2.37 -3.13 -11.99
C VAL A 121 3.00 -2.32 -10.86
N ASN A 122 3.55 -2.99 -9.84
CA ASN A 122 4.20 -2.34 -8.69
C ASN A 122 5.42 -1.49 -9.10
N PHE A 123 6.10 -1.80 -10.21
CA PHE A 123 7.16 -0.92 -10.73
C PHE A 123 6.68 0.50 -11.03
N PHE A 124 5.42 0.63 -11.42
CA PHE A 124 4.78 1.90 -11.78
C PHE A 124 3.93 2.47 -10.65
N VAL A 125 3.33 1.61 -9.83
CA VAL A 125 2.46 2.00 -8.71
C VAL A 125 2.97 1.35 -7.41
N PRO A 126 4.10 1.81 -6.83
CA PRO A 126 4.72 1.21 -5.65
C PRO A 126 3.99 1.61 -4.36
N SER A 127 2.73 1.20 -4.23
CA SER A 127 1.86 1.55 -3.12
C SER A 127 0.78 0.49 -2.96
N GLY A 128 0.75 -0.21 -1.82
CA GLY A 128 -0.26 -1.25 -1.60
C GLY A 128 -1.71 -0.77 -1.75
N GLY A 129 -2.03 0.45 -1.29
CA GLY A 129 -3.35 1.04 -1.48
C GLY A 129 -3.66 1.41 -2.95
N GLY A 130 -2.67 1.99 -3.65
CA GLY A 130 -2.79 2.33 -5.07
C GLY A 130 -2.91 1.06 -5.93
N GLN A 131 -2.05 0.08 -5.68
CA GLN A 131 -2.05 -1.24 -6.27
C GLN A 131 -3.42 -1.92 -6.14
N TRP A 132 -4.00 -1.89 -4.93
CA TRP A 132 -5.34 -2.43 -4.69
C TRP A 132 -6.40 -1.70 -5.53
N ALA A 133 -6.35 -0.36 -5.58
CA ALA A 133 -7.30 0.43 -6.36
C ALA A 133 -7.22 0.14 -7.86
N VAL A 134 -6.04 -0.26 -8.37
CA VAL A 134 -5.82 -0.59 -9.78
C VAL A 134 -6.21 -2.03 -10.11
N GLN A 135 -5.66 -3.00 -9.37
CA GLN A 135 -5.79 -4.42 -9.72
C GLN A 135 -6.92 -5.14 -8.99
N GLY A 136 -7.28 -4.72 -7.78
CA GLY A 136 -8.37 -5.33 -7.01
C GLY A 136 -9.67 -5.43 -7.82
N PRO A 137 -10.17 -4.34 -8.43
CA PRO A 137 -11.37 -4.36 -9.27
C PRO A 137 -11.31 -5.26 -10.51
N ILE A 138 -10.12 -5.72 -10.91
CA ILE A 138 -9.90 -6.52 -12.12
C ILE A 138 -9.67 -7.99 -11.75
N MET A 139 -8.72 -8.23 -10.84
CA MET A 139 -8.32 -9.57 -10.44
C MET A 139 -9.35 -10.23 -9.54
N MET A 140 -10.03 -9.50 -8.64
CA MET A 140 -11.00 -10.12 -7.72
C MET A 140 -12.20 -10.73 -8.49
N PRO A 141 -12.84 -10.04 -9.44
CA PRO A 141 -13.89 -10.65 -10.25
C PRO A 141 -13.39 -11.78 -11.17
N ALA A 142 -12.17 -11.64 -11.73
CA ALA A 142 -11.57 -12.66 -12.58
C ALA A 142 -11.24 -13.95 -11.81
N GLY A 143 -10.73 -13.83 -10.58
CA GLY A 143 -10.50 -14.97 -9.71
C GLY A 143 -11.82 -15.67 -9.36
N ALA A 144 -12.85 -14.90 -9.03
CA ALA A 144 -14.17 -15.44 -8.74
C ALA A 144 -14.79 -16.19 -9.94
N SER A 145 -14.64 -15.68 -11.17
CA SER A 145 -15.15 -16.35 -12.38
C SER A 145 -14.39 -17.65 -12.71
N LEU A 146 -13.12 -17.74 -12.30
CA LEU A 146 -12.29 -18.94 -12.40
C LEU A 146 -12.44 -19.90 -11.20
N GLY A 147 -13.28 -19.58 -10.22
CA GLY A 147 -13.48 -20.40 -9.02
C GLY A 147 -12.34 -20.32 -7.99
N VAL A 148 -11.49 -19.29 -8.07
CA VAL A 148 -10.39 -19.05 -7.12
C VAL A 148 -10.93 -18.28 -5.91
N GLU A 149 -10.57 -18.74 -4.71
CA GLU A 149 -10.97 -18.08 -3.47
C GLU A 149 -10.49 -16.62 -3.40
N PRO A 150 -11.34 -15.68 -2.95
CA PRO A 150 -10.99 -14.27 -2.83
C PRO A 150 -9.71 -14.02 -2.02
N ALA A 151 -9.47 -14.82 -0.97
CA ALA A 151 -8.29 -14.73 -0.13
C ALA A 151 -7.00 -15.00 -0.92
N LYS A 152 -6.98 -16.02 -1.80
CA LYS A 152 -5.81 -16.33 -2.63
C LYS A 152 -5.52 -15.22 -3.62
N THR A 153 -6.55 -14.69 -4.27
CA THR A 153 -6.41 -13.57 -5.21
C THR A 153 -5.89 -12.31 -4.52
N ALA A 154 -6.45 -11.95 -3.37
CA ALA A 154 -5.98 -10.81 -2.59
C ALA A 154 -4.53 -11.01 -2.12
N MET A 155 -4.17 -12.22 -1.69
CA MET A 155 -2.80 -12.53 -1.29
C MET A 155 -1.82 -12.50 -2.46
N ALA A 156 -2.21 -12.95 -3.65
CA ALA A 156 -1.38 -12.85 -4.85
C ALA A 156 -1.06 -11.39 -5.20
N ILE A 157 -2.06 -10.49 -5.13
CA ILE A 157 -1.83 -9.06 -5.32
C ILE A 157 -0.85 -8.51 -4.28
N ALA A 158 -1.08 -8.83 -2.99
CA ALA A 158 -0.27 -8.32 -1.88
C ALA A 158 1.18 -8.82 -1.93
N TRP A 159 1.40 -10.10 -2.25
CA TRP A 159 2.74 -10.66 -2.40
C TRP A 159 3.46 -10.08 -3.62
N GLY A 160 2.76 -9.83 -4.73
CA GLY A 160 3.38 -9.23 -5.92
C GLY A 160 3.87 -7.81 -5.65
N ASP A 161 3.09 -7.01 -4.91
CA ASP A 161 3.49 -5.69 -4.40
C ASP A 161 4.74 -5.78 -3.51
N ALA A 162 4.69 -6.61 -2.47
CA ALA A 162 5.79 -6.76 -1.52
C ALA A 162 7.07 -7.31 -2.18
N TRP A 163 6.93 -8.16 -3.18
CA TRP A 163 8.04 -8.84 -3.84
C TRP A 163 8.95 -7.85 -4.56
N THR A 164 8.43 -7.05 -5.49
CA THR A 164 9.26 -6.14 -6.28
C THR A 164 9.71 -4.89 -5.50
N ASN A 165 9.10 -4.62 -4.35
CA ASN A 165 9.62 -3.63 -3.38
C ASN A 165 11.02 -3.96 -2.85
N MET A 166 11.53 -5.19 -3.03
CA MET A 166 12.92 -5.51 -2.69
C MET A 166 13.90 -4.72 -3.56
N ILE A 167 13.65 -4.62 -4.86
CA ILE A 167 14.51 -3.88 -5.80
C ILE A 167 14.10 -2.42 -5.99
N GLN A 168 12.97 -2.02 -5.39
CA GLN A 168 12.52 -0.64 -5.25
C GLN A 168 12.44 -0.25 -3.77
N PRO A 169 13.58 -0.13 -3.06
CA PRO A 169 13.61 -0.11 -1.60
C PRO A 169 13.27 1.27 -1.01
N PHE A 170 12.13 1.87 -1.41
CA PHE A 170 11.65 3.15 -0.86
C PHE A 170 11.45 3.05 0.66
N TRP A 171 11.02 1.88 1.12
CA TRP A 171 10.88 1.55 2.54
C TRP A 171 12.22 1.58 3.29
N ALA A 172 13.33 1.28 2.60
CA ALA A 172 14.63 1.21 3.22
C ALA A 172 15.31 2.58 3.32
N LEU A 173 15.00 3.53 2.44
CA LEU A 173 15.69 4.83 2.40
C LEU A 173 15.72 5.56 3.76
N PRO A 174 14.64 5.63 4.54
CA PRO A 174 14.70 6.25 5.87
C PRO A 174 15.60 5.48 6.84
N ALA A 175 15.52 4.15 6.83
CA ALA A 175 16.34 3.29 7.70
C ALA A 175 17.83 3.36 7.33
N LEU A 176 18.15 3.39 6.04
CA LEU A 176 19.50 3.58 5.52
C LEU A 176 20.06 4.94 5.88
N GLY A 177 19.24 6.00 5.83
CA GLY A 177 19.62 7.34 6.27
C GLY A 177 20.02 7.39 7.74
N ILE A 178 19.33 6.64 8.60
CA ILE A 178 19.69 6.49 10.03
C ILE A 178 20.97 5.67 10.20
N ALA A 179 21.12 4.59 9.42
CA ALA A 179 22.28 3.70 9.48
C ALA A 179 23.54 4.28 8.82
N GLY A 180 23.45 5.43 8.14
CA GLY A 180 24.55 6.02 7.37
C GLY A 180 24.95 5.20 6.14
N LEU A 181 24.03 4.38 5.62
CA LEU A 181 24.25 3.52 4.46
C LEU A 181 23.63 4.11 3.20
N GLY A 182 24.21 3.81 2.05
CA GLY A 182 23.63 4.06 0.74
C GLY A 182 22.73 2.91 0.30
N ALA A 183 21.83 3.18 -0.66
CA ALA A 183 20.99 2.13 -1.26
C ALA A 183 21.83 0.97 -1.85
N ARG A 184 22.98 1.29 -2.47
CA ARG A 184 23.89 0.32 -3.07
C ARG A 184 24.41 -0.71 -2.06
N ASP A 185 24.52 -0.34 -0.79
CA ASP A 185 25.09 -1.20 0.25
C ASP A 185 24.19 -2.41 0.56
N ILE A 186 22.87 -2.28 0.32
CA ILE A 186 21.89 -3.35 0.56
C ILE A 186 21.38 -4.02 -0.72
N MET A 187 21.60 -3.43 -1.90
CA MET A 187 21.01 -3.90 -3.15
C MET A 187 21.31 -5.37 -3.46
N GLY A 188 22.53 -5.84 -3.15
CA GLY A 188 22.88 -7.25 -3.36
C GLY A 188 21.96 -8.21 -2.59
N TYR A 189 21.71 -7.92 -1.32
CA TYR A 189 20.80 -8.72 -0.48
C TYR A 189 19.35 -8.63 -0.97
N CYS A 190 18.92 -7.44 -1.38
CA CYS A 190 17.58 -7.23 -1.93
C CYS A 190 17.35 -8.04 -3.21
N VAL A 191 18.32 -8.07 -4.13
CA VAL A 191 18.20 -8.83 -5.39
C VAL A 191 18.18 -10.33 -5.11
N ILE A 192 19.02 -10.83 -4.21
CA ILE A 192 18.98 -12.25 -3.80
C ILE A 192 17.62 -12.58 -3.19
N THR A 193 17.12 -11.72 -2.30
CA THR A 193 15.81 -11.89 -1.66
C THR A 193 14.69 -11.90 -2.69
N LEU A 194 14.70 -10.97 -3.65
CA LEU A 194 13.76 -10.95 -4.78
C LEU A 194 13.77 -12.29 -5.52
N LEU A 195 14.93 -12.78 -5.94
CA LEU A 195 15.01 -14.02 -6.72
C LEU A 195 14.51 -15.23 -5.92
N VAL A 196 14.99 -15.39 -4.69
CA VAL A 196 14.64 -16.54 -3.83
C VAL A 196 13.16 -16.50 -3.45
N THR A 197 12.66 -15.36 -2.98
CA THR A 197 11.23 -15.23 -2.60
C THR A 197 10.32 -15.35 -3.81
N GLY A 198 10.74 -14.84 -4.98
CA GLY A 198 9.98 -14.98 -6.22
C GLY A 198 9.75 -16.45 -6.59
N VAL A 199 10.78 -17.29 -6.49
CA VAL A 199 10.65 -18.73 -6.74
C VAL A 199 9.75 -19.41 -5.70
N ILE A 200 9.97 -19.13 -4.41
CA ILE A 200 9.23 -19.76 -3.32
C ILE A 200 7.74 -19.40 -3.38
N VAL A 201 7.42 -18.12 -3.56
CA VAL A 201 6.04 -17.62 -3.61
C VAL A 201 5.35 -18.10 -4.89
N SER A 202 6.06 -18.14 -6.02
CA SER A 202 5.53 -18.70 -7.27
C SER A 202 5.17 -20.18 -7.12
N ALA A 203 6.04 -20.97 -6.48
CA ALA A 203 5.75 -22.37 -6.18
C ALA A 203 4.57 -22.51 -5.21
N GLY A 204 4.51 -21.64 -4.19
CA GLY A 204 3.39 -21.59 -3.25
C GLY A 204 2.04 -21.42 -3.95
N PHE A 205 1.94 -20.45 -4.86
CA PHE A 205 0.71 -20.17 -5.62
C PHE A 205 0.35 -21.21 -6.69
N LEU A 206 1.30 -22.05 -7.12
CA LEU A 206 1.03 -23.15 -8.04
C LEU A 206 0.57 -24.42 -7.33
N ILE A 207 1.05 -24.65 -6.11
CA ILE A 207 0.81 -25.88 -5.36
C ILE A 207 -0.44 -25.76 -4.46
N PHE A 208 -0.68 -24.57 -3.89
CA PHE A 208 -1.73 -24.30 -2.91
C PHE A 208 -2.69 -23.23 -3.39
#